data_AF-A0A5J4PDB7-F1
#
_entry.id   AF-A0A5J4PDB7-F1
#
_cell.length_a   1.000
_cell.length_b   1.000
_cell.length_c   1.000
_cell.angle_alpha   90.00
_cell.angle_beta   90.00
_cell.angle_gamma   90.00
#
_symmetry.space_group_name_H-M   'P 1'
#
loop_
_entity.id
_entity.type
_entity.pdbx_description
1 polymer ?
#
loop_
_entity_poly.entity_id
_entity_poly.type
_entity_poly.pdbx_seq_one_letter_code
_entity_poly.pdbx_strand_id
1 'polypeptide(L)'
;MDDEKPLYVKTDSDLHITGFFDEAMPGIRYISGGIYGLNGQALALFRQAMTEGLSRMRNFQRLMISSGLRVKAYPFSKIIDVDHESDIRKAEDLLV
;
A
#
# COMPACT_ATOMS: atom_id res chain seq x y z
N MET A 1 -1.14 11.86 8.70
CA MET A 1 -0.77 10.44 8.55
C MET A 1 -0.58 9.92 9.94
N ASP A 2 -1.34 8.90 10.35
CA ASP A 2 -1.39 8.40 11.74
C ASP A 2 -1.11 6.88 11.80
N ASP A 3 -0.58 6.30 10.71
CA ASP A 3 -0.18 4.90 10.67
C ASP A 3 1.06 4.69 11.55
N GLU A 4 0.96 3.81 12.55
CA GLU A 4 2.06 3.48 13.46
C GLU A 4 3.26 2.85 12.74
N LYS A 5 3.06 2.21 11.57
CA LYS A 5 4.11 1.52 10.79
C LYS A 5 3.94 1.75 9.28
N PRO A 6 4.12 2.99 8.81
CA PRO A 6 3.84 3.38 7.44
C PRO A 6 4.75 2.61 6.47
N LEU A 7 4.18 2.21 5.34
CA LEU A 7 4.93 1.64 4.24
C LEU A 7 5.09 2.70 3.14
N TYR A 8 6.28 3.28 3.03
CA TYR A 8 6.58 4.33 2.07
C TYR A 8 6.66 3.79 0.64
N VAL A 9 6.12 4.53 -0.32
CA VAL A 9 5.99 4.11 -1.73
C VAL A 9 6.77 5.04 -2.64
N LYS A 10 7.82 4.51 -3.29
CA LYS A 10 8.57 5.27 -4.31
C LYS A 10 7.92 5.09 -5.66
N THR A 11 7.63 6.20 -6.33
CA THR A 11 7.08 6.21 -7.70
C THR A 11 7.99 6.95 -8.68
N ASP A 12 7.82 6.67 -9.97
CA ASP A 12 8.25 7.57 -11.03
C ASP A 12 7.25 8.74 -11.22
N SER A 13 7.45 9.55 -12.26
CA SER A 13 6.58 10.69 -12.60
C SER A 13 5.18 10.30 -13.06
N ASP A 14 5.01 9.08 -13.58
CA ASP A 14 3.73 8.55 -14.08
C ASP A 14 2.99 7.69 -13.03
N LEU A 15 3.47 7.75 -11.78
CA LEU A 15 2.96 7.01 -10.63
C LEU A 15 3.15 5.49 -10.74
N HIS A 16 4.10 5.00 -11.54
CA HIS A 16 4.50 3.59 -11.44
C HIS A 16 5.32 3.40 -10.18
N ILE A 17 4.96 2.39 -9.40
CA ILE A 17 5.67 2.05 -8.18
C ILE A 17 6.96 1.35 -8.55
N THR A 18 8.06 1.85 -7.99
CA THR A 18 9.43 1.34 -8.19
C THR A 18 10.00 0.71 -6.93
N GLY A 19 9.34 0.84 -5.78
CA GLY A 19 9.78 0.24 -4.53
C GLY A 19 8.94 0.62 -3.32
N PHE A 20 9.09 -0.16 -2.25
CA PHE A 20 8.42 0.01 -0.96
C PHE A 20 9.43 -0.03 0.19
N PHE A 21 9.35 0.91 1.13
CA PHE A 21 10.33 1.13 2.19
C PHE A 21 9.64 1.20 3.56
N ASP A 22 10.24 0.59 4.60
CA ASP A 22 9.70 0.67 5.98
C ASP A 22 10.05 2.00 6.66
N GLU A 23 11.01 2.77 6.11
CA GLU A 23 11.47 4.05 6.65
C GLU A 23 11.26 5.19 5.64
N ALA A 24 11.08 6.40 6.16
CA ALA A 24 10.96 7.60 5.35
C ALA A 24 12.28 7.84 4.59
N MET A 25 12.18 8.13 3.30
CA MET A 25 13.34 8.49 2.49
C MET A 25 13.15 9.87 1.84
N PRO A 26 14.26 10.61 1.60
CA PRO A 26 14.19 11.89 0.90
C PRO A 26 13.46 11.76 -0.45
N GLY A 27 12.49 12.65 -0.68
CA GLY A 27 11.74 12.74 -1.95
C GLY A 27 10.57 11.76 -2.09
N ILE A 28 10.39 10.78 -1.19
CA ILE A 28 9.20 9.94 -1.17
C ILE A 28 8.05 10.71 -0.51
N ARG A 29 6.89 10.75 -1.18
CA ARG A 29 5.72 11.53 -0.74
C ARG A 29 4.51 10.69 -0.35
N TYR A 30 4.55 9.39 -0.63
CA TYR A 30 3.40 8.51 -0.51
C TYR A 30 3.65 7.38 0.49
N ILE A 31 2.58 6.97 1.16
CA ILE A 31 2.50 5.75 1.95
C ILE A 31 1.43 4.83 1.35
N SER A 32 1.56 3.52 1.53
CA SER A 32 0.57 2.55 1.08
C SER A 32 -0.67 2.65 1.95
N GLY A 33 -1.83 2.85 1.33
CA GLY A 33 -3.09 3.14 2.01
C GLY A 33 -3.97 1.92 2.33
N GLY A 34 -3.46 0.70 2.20
CA GLY A 34 -4.23 -0.52 2.51
C GLY A 34 -5.30 -0.93 1.48
N ILE A 35 -5.44 -0.19 0.37
CA ILE A 35 -6.41 -0.46 -0.70
C ILE A 35 -5.65 -0.99 -1.92
N TYR A 36 -6.09 -2.12 -2.46
CA TYR A 36 -5.39 -2.81 -3.54
C TYR A 36 -6.33 -3.22 -4.67
N GLY A 37 -6.02 -2.79 -5.89
CA GLY A 37 -6.59 -3.35 -7.11
C GLY A 37 -5.69 -4.46 -7.64
N LEU A 38 -6.15 -5.71 -7.57
CA LEU A 38 -5.37 -6.89 -8.00
C LEU A 38 -6.01 -7.53 -9.24
N ASN A 39 -5.18 -7.75 -10.26
CA ASN A 39 -5.58 -8.47 -11.48
C ASN A 39 -5.11 -9.94 -11.43
N GLY A 40 -5.39 -10.70 -12.49
CA GLY A 40 -5.01 -12.11 -12.57
C GLY A 40 -3.51 -12.39 -12.43
N GLN A 41 -2.63 -11.48 -12.89
CA GLN A 41 -1.18 -11.64 -12.74
C GLN A 41 -0.74 -11.48 -11.28
N ALA A 42 -1.28 -10.49 -10.58
CA ALA A 42 -1.03 -10.31 -9.16
C ALA A 42 -1.57 -11.51 -8.35
N LEU A 43 -2.77 -12.01 -8.67
CA LEU A 43 -3.34 -13.18 -7.99
C LEU A 43 -2.54 -14.47 -8.23
N ALA A 44 -1.92 -14.64 -9.41
CA ALA A 44 -1.03 -15.77 -9.66
C ALA A 44 0.21 -15.71 -8.75
N LEU A 45 0.78 -14.52 -8.57
CA LEU A 45 1.90 -14.29 -7.66
C LEU A 45 1.53 -14.49 -6.18
N PHE A 46 0.27 -14.22 -5.81
CA PHE A 46 -0.22 -14.45 -4.45
C PHE A 46 -0.11 -15.92 -4.04
N ARG A 47 -0.34 -16.86 -4.95
CA ARG A 47 -0.17 -18.30 -4.66
C ARG A 47 1.27 -18.64 -4.33
N GLN A 48 2.22 -18.11 -5.08
CA GLN A 48 3.65 -18.25 -4.80
C GLN A 48 4.01 -17.66 -3.44
N ALA A 49 3.53 -16.43 -3.15
CA ALA A 49 3.77 -15.77 -1.88
C ALA A 49 3.31 -16.61 -0.69
N MET A 50 2.14 -17.23 -0.79
CA MET A 50 1.60 -18.12 0.24
C MET A 50 2.48 -19.38 0.44
N THR A 51 2.98 -19.98 -0.64
CA THR A 51 3.90 -21.14 -0.56
C THR A 51 5.23 -20.77 0.09
N GLU A 52 5.71 -19.54 -0.14
CA GLU A 52 6.94 -19.01 0.46
C GLU A 52 6.73 -18.47 1.89
N GLY A 53 5.53 -18.58 2.46
CA GLY A 53 5.24 -18.17 3.84
C GLY A 53 5.13 -16.66 4.04
N LEU A 54 4.93 -15.88 2.97
CA LEU A 54 4.72 -14.44 3.05
C LEU A 54 3.34 -14.12 3.63
N SER A 55 3.31 -13.77 4.92
CA SER A 55 2.07 -13.53 5.67
C SER A 55 1.62 -12.07 5.70
N ARG A 56 2.45 -11.11 5.25
CA ARG A 56 2.17 -9.67 5.35
C ARG A 56 2.01 -9.01 3.99
N MET A 57 0.96 -8.20 3.83
CA MET A 57 0.68 -7.45 2.59
C MET A 57 1.82 -6.53 2.14
N ARG A 58 2.59 -5.94 3.08
CA ARG A 58 3.78 -5.15 2.73
C ARG A 58 4.84 -5.94 1.99
N ASN A 59 4.98 -7.23 2.33
CA ASN A 59 5.95 -8.10 1.67
C ASN A 59 5.41 -8.58 0.32
N PHE A 60 4.11 -8.83 0.21
CA PHE A 60 3.49 -9.12 -1.08
C PHE A 60 3.62 -7.95 -2.06
N GLN A 61 3.46 -6.71 -1.58
CA GLN A 61 3.73 -5.49 -2.36
C GLN A 61 5.16 -5.43 -2.89
N ARG A 62 6.16 -5.76 -2.06
CA ARG A 62 7.56 -5.86 -2.49
C ARG A 62 7.77 -6.98 -3.51
N LEU A 63 7.14 -8.13 -3.30
CA LEU A 63 7.22 -9.27 -4.21
C LEU A 63 6.71 -8.88 -5.60
N MET A 64 5.60 -8.16 -5.72
CA MET A 64 5.10 -7.69 -7.01
C MET A 64 6.17 -6.89 -7.79
N ILE A 65 6.91 -6.01 -7.11
CA ILE A 65 7.97 -5.22 -7.74
C ILE A 65 9.18 -6.10 -8.11
N SER A 66 9.66 -6.95 -7.20
CA SER A 66 10.81 -7.82 -7.48
C SER A 66 10.52 -8.89 -8.55
N SER A 67 9.25 -9.30 -8.69
CA SER A 67 8.79 -10.20 -9.74
C SER A 67 8.54 -9.50 -11.08
N GLY A 68 8.82 -8.19 -11.17
CA GLY A 68 8.72 -7.41 -12.40
C GLY A 68 7.30 -7.01 -12.81
N LEU A 69 6.31 -7.12 -11.92
CA LEU A 69 4.97 -6.61 -12.21
C LEU A 69 4.99 -5.09 -12.24
N ARG A 70 4.32 -4.53 -13.25
CA ARG A 70 4.10 -3.08 -13.35
C ARG A 70 2.92 -2.69 -12.46
N VAL A 71 3.23 -2.06 -11.33
CA VAL A 71 2.24 -1.60 -10.36
C VAL A 71 2.08 -0.07 -10.47
N LYS A 72 0.84 0.43 -10.41
CA LYS A 72 0.54 1.86 -10.48
C LYS A 72 -0.11 2.34 -9.18
N ALA A 73 0.38 3.46 -8.66
CA ALA A 73 -0.20 4.13 -7.51
C ALA A 73 -1.36 5.05 -7.94
N TYR A 74 -2.37 5.14 -7.09
CA TYR A 74 -3.49 6.07 -7.22
C TYR A 74 -3.54 6.91 -5.93
N PRO A 75 -3.05 8.16 -5.95
CA PRO A 75 -3.03 9.01 -4.78
C PRO A 75 -4.44 9.33 -4.28
N PHE A 76 -4.64 9.20 -2.97
CA PHE A 76 -5.81 9.69 -2.27
C PHE A 76 -5.40 10.85 -1.37
N SER A 77 -6.25 11.87 -1.25
CA SER A 77 -5.99 13.01 -0.38
C SER A 77 -6.20 12.68 1.10
N LYS A 78 -7.09 11.73 1.40
CA LYS A 78 -7.42 11.30 2.76
C LYS A 78 -7.90 9.85 2.75
N ILE A 79 -7.42 9.07 3.71
CA ILE A 79 -7.84 7.69 4.01
C ILE A 79 -7.99 7.61 5.53
N ILE A 80 -9.06 6.98 6.00
CA ILE A 80 -9.28 6.67 7.41
C ILE A 80 -9.47 5.16 7.51
N ASP A 81 -8.69 4.53 8.39
CA ASP A 81 -8.96 3.18 8.85
C ASP A 81 -9.85 3.28 10.08
N VAL A 82 -10.89 2.45 10.16
CA VAL A 82 -11.88 2.51 11.26
C VAL A 82 -11.79 1.19 12.02
N ASP A 83 -10.82 1.12 12.92
CA ASP A 83 -10.53 -0.04 13.76
C ASP A 83 -10.77 0.22 15.26
N HIS A 84 -10.92 1.49 15.66
CA HIS A 84 -11.30 1.89 17.02
C HIS A 84 -12.59 2.73 17.07
N GLU A 85 -13.28 2.71 18.21
CA GLU A 85 -14.53 3.47 18.41
C GLU A 85 -14.36 4.98 18.16
N SER A 86 -13.21 5.54 18.55
CA SER A 86 -12.90 6.97 18.35
C SER A 86 -12.76 7.36 16.88
N ASP A 87 -12.51 6.42 15.97
CA ASP A 87 -12.35 6.68 14.54
C ASP A 87 -13.69 6.79 13.81
N ILE A 88 -14.77 6.24 14.38
CA ILE A 88 -16.13 6.35 13.83
C ILE A 88 -16.50 7.83 13.64
N ARG A 89 -16.32 8.65 14.69
CA ARG A 89 -16.60 10.09 14.63
C ARG A 89 -15.75 10.81 13.59
N LYS A 90 -14.45 10.47 13.51
CA LYS A 90 -13.54 11.05 12.50
C LYS A 90 -13.96 10.69 11.08
N ALA A 91 -14.50 9.49 10.87
CA ALA A 91 -15.03 9.04 9.60
C ALA A 91 -16.34 9.76 9.24
N GLU A 92 -17.25 9.93 10.21
CA GLU A 92 -18.48 10.71 10.04
C GLU A 92 -18.18 12.16 9.63
N ASP A 93 -17.23 12.82 10.30
CA ASP A 93 -16.76 14.18 9.97
C ASP A 93 -16.21 14.33 8.53
N LEU A 94 -15.90 13.21 7.86
CA LEU A 94 -15.37 13.21 6.50
C LEU A 94 -16.47 13.21 5.42
N LEU A 95 -17.71 12.89 5.79
CA LEU A 95 -18.88 12.84 4.90
C LEU A 95 -19.63 14.18 4.81
N VAL A 96 -19.29 15.14 5.67
CA VAL A 96 -19.93 16.46 5.80
C VAL A 96 -19.08 17.54 5.13
#